data_AF-A0A9P1PY61-F1
#
_entry.id   AF-A0A9P1PY61-F1
#
_cell.length_a   1.000
_cell.length_b   1.000
_cell.length_c   1.000
_cell.angle_alpha   90.00
_cell.angle_beta   90.00
_cell.angle_gamma   90.00
#
_symmetry.space_group_name_H-M   'P 1'
#
loop_
_entity.id
_entity.type
_entity.pdbx_description
1 polymer ?
#
loop_
_entity_poly.entity_id
_entity_poly.type
_entity_poly.pdbx_seq_one_letter_code
_entity_poly.pdbx_strand_id
1 'polypeptide(L)'
;MASLVQLRDAIALSGSADANQLSHQLAMPLPLVEAMLEKLTAMGKIERIEQDNSGCLTGSCKSCPEGKNQCSTVIYQLKNHR
;
A
#
# COMPACT_ATOMS: atom_id res chain seq x y z
N MET A 1 -17.70 7.82 -8.58
CA MET A 1 -17.35 8.33 -7.24
C MET A 1 -16.60 7.23 -6.52
N ALA A 2 -15.36 7.47 -6.14
CA ALA A 2 -14.59 6.50 -5.38
C ALA A 2 -15.02 6.49 -3.91
N SER A 3 -15.18 5.31 -3.34
CA SER A 3 -15.67 5.12 -1.97
C SER A 3 -14.65 4.34 -1.15
N LEU A 4 -14.69 4.50 0.19
CA LEU A 4 -13.87 3.69 1.12
C LEU A 4 -14.05 2.17 0.90
N VAL A 5 -15.22 1.75 0.43
CA VAL A 5 -15.53 0.37 0.05
C VAL A 5 -14.67 -0.09 -1.13
N GLN A 6 -14.59 0.71 -2.21
CA GLN A 6 -13.79 0.38 -3.39
C GLN A 6 -12.29 0.28 -3.06
N LEU A 7 -11.80 1.15 -2.17
CA LEU A 7 -10.41 1.09 -1.70
C LEU A 7 -10.15 -0.18 -0.89
N ARG A 8 -11.06 -0.55 0.00
CA ARG A 8 -10.99 -1.80 0.75
C ARG A 8 -11.04 -3.03 -0.17
N ASP A 9 -11.95 -3.04 -1.14
CA ASP A 9 -12.08 -4.15 -2.09
C ASP A 9 -10.84 -4.29 -2.98
N ALA A 10 -10.22 -3.18 -3.39
CA ALA A 10 -8.95 -3.22 -4.12
C ALA A 10 -7.85 -3.92 -3.30
N ILE A 11 -7.72 -3.59 -2.01
CA ILE A 11 -6.79 -4.25 -1.08
C ILE A 11 -7.18 -5.73 -0.88
N ALA A 12 -8.47 -6.04 -0.81
CA ALA A 12 -8.96 -7.41 -0.68
C ALA A 12 -8.58 -8.29 -1.88
N LEU A 13 -8.67 -7.73 -3.09
CA LEU A 13 -8.36 -8.41 -4.35
C LEU A 13 -6.85 -8.59 -4.56
N SER A 14 -6.04 -7.61 -4.16
CA SER A 14 -4.58 -7.71 -4.25
C SER A 14 -3.94 -8.42 -3.05
N GLY A 15 -4.69 -8.65 -1.98
CA GLY A 15 -4.21 -9.14 -0.68
C GLY A 15 -3.49 -8.06 0.13
N SER A 16 -2.50 -7.41 -0.49
CA SER A 16 -1.81 -6.23 0.03
C SER A 16 -1.51 -5.25 -1.11
N ALA A 17 -1.42 -3.95 -0.80
CA ALA A 17 -1.09 -2.92 -1.78
C ALA A 17 -0.48 -1.69 -1.10
N ASP A 18 0.39 -0.97 -1.81
CA ASP A 18 0.87 0.35 -1.40
C ASP A 18 -0.07 1.47 -1.87
N ALA A 19 0.04 2.65 -1.25
CA ALA A 19 -0.82 3.79 -1.53
C ALA A 19 -0.68 4.30 -2.98
N ASN A 20 0.50 4.20 -3.59
CA ASN A 20 0.74 4.65 -4.96
C ASN A 20 0.08 3.72 -5.97
N GLN A 21 0.19 2.41 -5.78
CA GLN A 21 -0.53 1.43 -6.61
C GLN A 21 -2.05 1.64 -6.54
N LEU A 22 -2.61 1.88 -5.35
CA LEU A 22 -4.03 2.15 -5.18
C LEU A 22 -4.46 3.49 -5.82
N SER A 23 -3.63 4.52 -5.72
CA SER A 23 -3.83 5.82 -6.39
C SER A 23 -3.94 5.66 -7.90
N HIS A 24 -3.02 4.91 -8.51
CA HIS A 24 -3.05 4.62 -9.95
C HIS A 24 -4.24 3.75 -10.35
N GLN A 25 -4.51 2.68 -9.60
CA GLN A 25 -5.59 1.73 -9.92
C GLN A 25 -6.98 2.39 -9.86
N LEU A 26 -7.17 3.27 -8.88
CA LEU A 26 -8.46 3.93 -8.65
C LEU A 26 -8.54 5.32 -9.30
N ALA A 27 -7.50 5.73 -10.04
CA ALA A 27 -7.35 7.06 -10.63
C ALA A 27 -7.67 8.19 -9.63
N MET A 28 -7.18 8.05 -8.39
CA MET A 28 -7.39 8.99 -7.29
C MET A 28 -6.08 9.70 -6.94
N PRO A 29 -6.13 10.97 -6.48
CA PRO A 29 -4.94 11.62 -5.97
C PRO A 29 -4.37 10.87 -4.76
N LEU A 30 -3.05 10.66 -4.74
CA LEU A 30 -2.34 10.03 -3.63
C LEU A 30 -2.73 10.56 -2.24
N PRO A 31 -2.77 11.89 -1.97
CA PRO A 31 -3.12 12.39 -0.64
C PRO A 31 -4.55 12.03 -0.21
N LEU A 32 -5.47 11.84 -1.17
CA LEU A 32 -6.83 11.38 -0.87
C LEU A 32 -6.82 9.90 -0.47
N VAL A 33 -6.06 9.08 -1.20
CA VAL A 33 -5.91 7.65 -0.90
C VAL A 33 -5.26 7.46 0.47
N GLU A 34 -4.21 8.20 0.78
CA GLU A 34 -3.55 8.17 2.10
C GLU A 34 -4.53 8.50 3.23
N ALA A 35 -5.29 9.59 3.12
CA ALA A 35 -6.30 9.95 4.11
C ALA A 35 -7.39 8.87 4.27
N MET A 36 -7.78 8.21 3.17
CA MET A 36 -8.74 7.10 3.19
C MET A 36 -8.15 5.85 3.87
N LEU A 37 -6.88 5.54 3.63
CA LEU A 37 -6.15 4.44 4.26
C LEU A 37 -6.00 4.69 5.76
N GLU A 38 -5.63 5.90 6.17
CA GLU A 38 -5.56 6.29 7.59
C GLU A 38 -6.90 6.10 8.28
N LYS A 39 -8.00 6.54 7.63
CA LYS A 39 -9.35 6.33 8.15
C LYS A 39 -9.70 4.84 8.30
N LEU A 40 -9.42 4.01 7.29
CA LEU A 40 -9.67 2.56 7.37
C LEU A 40 -8.82 1.88 8.44
N THR A 41 -7.60 2.38 8.66
CA THR A 41 -6.68 1.91 9.71
C THR A 41 -7.22 2.27 11.09
N ALA A 42 -7.67 3.52 11.29
CA ALA A 42 -8.31 3.97 12.52
C ALA A 42 -9.61 3.19 12.83
N MET A 43 -10.33 2.76 11.80
CA MET A 43 -11.50 1.88 11.94
C MET A 43 -11.14 0.40 12.19
N GLY A 44 -9.84 0.05 12.21
CA GLY A 44 -9.35 -1.31 12.39
C GLY A 44 -9.73 -2.27 11.26
N LYS A 45 -9.99 -1.76 10.05
CA LYS A 45 -10.36 -2.57 8.87
C LYS A 45 -9.14 -3.02 8.07
N ILE A 46 -8.08 -2.23 8.10
CA ILE A 46 -6.79 -2.52 7.47
C ILE A 46 -5.67 -2.26 8.46
N GLU A 47 -4.50 -2.80 8.17
CA GLU A 47 -3.27 -2.55 8.92
C GLU A 47 -2.17 -2.05 7.98
N ARG A 48 -1.36 -1.11 8.50
CA ARG A 48 -0.16 -0.58 7.84
C ARG A 48 1.02 -1.45 8.24
N ILE A 49 1.69 -2.04 7.26
CA ILE A 49 2.89 -2.84 7.46
C ILE A 49 4.05 -2.17 6.74
N GLU A 50 5.11 -1.92 7.48
CA GLU A 50 6.35 -1.41 6.92
C GLU A 50 7.16 -2.62 6.45
N GLN A 51 7.13 -2.88 5.14
CA GLN A 51 7.93 -3.95 4.55
C GLN A 51 9.36 -3.43 4.39
N ASP A 52 10.24 -3.83 5.30
CA ASP A 52 11.67 -3.67 5.11
C ASP A 52 12.12 -4.59 3.98
N ASN A 53 12.36 -4.04 2.80
CA ASN A 53 12.89 -4.80 1.68
C ASN A 53 14.41 -5.03 1.85
N SER A 54 14.78 -5.70 2.95
CA SER A 54 16.12 -6.29 3.13
C SER A 54 16.40 -7.43 2.14
N GLY A 55 15.43 -7.76 1.27
CA GLY A 55 15.45 -8.84 0.30
C GLY A 55 15.85 -8.45 -1.13
N CYS A 56 16.52 -7.32 -1.38
CA CYS A 56 17.15 -7.09 -2.69
C CYS A 56 18.42 -7.95 -2.87
N LEU A 57 18.28 -9.27 -2.75
CA LEU A 57 19.35 -10.27 -2.87
C LEU A 57 19.57 -10.78 -4.30
N THR A 58 18.90 -10.20 -5.30
CA THR A 58 19.22 -10.47 -6.71
C THR A 58 19.33 -9.16 -7.46
N GLY A 59 20.55 -8.87 -7.94
CA GLY A 59 20.91 -7.61 -8.60
C GLY A 59 20.27 -7.46 -9.98
N SER A 60 18.95 -7.26 -10.04
CA SER A 60 18.20 -7.07 -11.29
C SER A 60 17.18 -5.93 -11.24
N CYS A 61 17.15 -5.10 -10.19
CA CYS A 61 16.36 -3.87 -10.19
C CYS A 61 17.03 -2.81 -11.08
N LYS A 62 16.85 -2.94 -12.40
CA LYS A 62 17.46 -2.12 -13.46
C LYS A 62 16.94 -0.67 -13.51
N SER A 63 16.01 -0.31 -12.62
CA SER A 63 15.34 1.00 -12.60
C SER A 63 15.20 1.60 -11.20
N CYS A 64 15.99 1.16 -10.21
CA CYS A 64 16.06 1.88 -8.92
C CYS A 64 17.18 2.92 -9.02
N PRO A 65 16.87 4.20 -9.31
CA PRO A 65 17.88 5.24 -9.28
C PRO A 65 18.36 5.39 -7.84
N GLU A 66 19.64 5.04 -7.65
CA GLU A 66 20.49 5.50 -6.56
C GLU A 66 20.07 5.12 -5.13
N GLY A 67 20.58 3.98 -4.67
CA GLY A 67 21.34 3.95 -3.41
C GLY A 67 20.58 3.97 -2.08
N LYS A 68 20.92 2.96 -1.26
CA LYS A 68 20.91 2.95 0.22
C LYS A 68 19.55 2.83 0.92
N ASN A 69 19.33 1.66 1.54
CA ASN A 69 18.65 1.49 2.83
C ASN A 69 17.22 2.03 3.03
N GLN A 70 16.51 2.47 1.99
CA GLN A 70 15.22 3.17 2.17
C GLN A 70 14.08 2.61 1.30
N CYS A 71 14.19 1.38 0.78
CA CYS A 71 13.05 0.65 0.21
C CYS A 71 12.12 0.10 1.32
N SER A 72 11.75 0.96 2.26
CA SER A 72 10.69 0.68 3.23
C SER A 72 9.37 0.96 2.53
N THR A 73 8.88 -0.03 1.79
CA THR A 73 7.58 0.10 1.13
C THR A 73 6.51 -0.10 2.19
N VAL A 74 5.68 0.92 2.37
CA VAL A 74 4.50 0.83 3.22
C VAL A 74 3.43 0.08 2.44
N ILE A 75 3.06 -1.10 2.91
CA ILE A 75 1.96 -1.89 2.37
C ILE A 75 0.78 -1.89 3.33
N TYR A 76 -0.41 -1.92 2.77
CA TYR A 76 -1.66 -2.00 3.50
C TYR A 76 -2.33 -3.33 3.17
N GLN A 77 -2.82 -4.03 4.19
CA GLN A 77 -3.56 -5.28 4.04
C GLN A 77 -4.83 -5.29 4.88
N LEU A 78 -5.78 -6.16 4.55
CA LEU A 78 -6.97 -6.35 5.37
C LEU A 78 -6.60 -6.94 6.72
N LYS A 79 -7.15 -6.37 7.80
CA LYS A 79 -7.01 -6.95 9.13
C LYS A 79 -7.95 -8.14 9.24
N ASN A 80 -7.41 -9.35 9.16
CA ASN A 80 -8.22 -10.57 9.28
C ASN A 80 -8.76 -10.68 10.71
N HIS A 81 -10.06 -10.45 10.88
CA HIS A 81 -10.77 -10.72 12.14
C HIS A 81 -10.91 -12.23 12.29
N ARG A 82 -9.94 -12.88 12.92
CA ARG A 82 -10.10 -14.26 13.42
C ARG A 82 -10.60 -14.21 14.86
#